data_AF-A0A401Z6F2-F1
#
_entry.id   AF-A0A401Z6F2-F1
#
_cell.length_a   1.000
_cell.length_b   1.000
_cell.length_c   1.000
_cell.angle_alpha   90.00
_cell.angle_beta   90.00
_cell.angle_gamma   90.00
#
_symmetry.space_group_name_H-M   'P 1'
#
loop_
_entity.id
_entity.type
_entity.pdbx_description
1 polymer ?
#
loop_
_entity_poly.entity_id
_entity_poly.type
_entity_poly.pdbx_seq_one_letter_code
_entity_poly.pdbx_strand_id
1 'polypeptide(L)'
;MSTIDPSVVKAVFTLADAAIVPVLVDRLGDELGPALRSLPSVPGPLADAVRAGGDPLLVEAVEAVQAREDRADSPVASLFVLPGPADPAADAADAASHDPVARAARTDLTAEELDALLDLDDPLVDARLFAGPVLDRTERARLLAGVRRDGTVGPVPTALTDLLWAAELGRCARWLAAGMASGDAEVARIVVNRLPLRTEAGRLRLILGVWARHGRDEVRRVLAEADFPAEARAEIDEALGRHDGRTLLDARLAEAEVPERIVEFLCGGDDSERPDRVDGILDDGGTIPWPELIRVHRSGSLPAALPARLAELPDCPHELLIALLAEGLPPSGRDDRPWLHTALVAGRLTGADVLDHARPAAVALSILAGTDGRTSPDRWASGAPRARAYLLADRHLGADVEAWIVALRLFPDFTGTIPELLATAGAVTGDRAGPVH
;
A
#
# COMPACT_ATOMS: atom_id res chain seq x y z
N MET A 1 -26.07 1.52 28.11
CA MET A 1 -25.34 0.24 28.24
C MET A 1 -24.38 0.20 27.07
N SER A 2 -23.08 0.04 27.32
CA SER A 2 -22.09 -0.06 26.24
C SER A 2 -22.31 -1.39 25.53
N THR A 3 -22.63 -1.36 24.25
CA THR A 3 -22.80 -2.58 23.44
C THR A 3 -21.42 -3.14 23.12
N ILE A 4 -21.19 -4.43 23.41
CA ILE A 4 -19.93 -5.09 23.06
C ILE A 4 -19.77 -5.06 21.54
N ASP A 5 -18.61 -4.63 21.06
CA ASP A 5 -18.34 -4.58 19.63
C ASP A 5 -18.30 -6.02 19.05
N PRO A 6 -18.99 -6.29 17.91
CA PRO A 6 -19.06 -7.63 17.33
C PRO A 6 -17.70 -8.24 17.00
N SER A 7 -16.72 -7.42 16.57
CA SER A 7 -15.36 -7.88 16.26
C SER A 7 -14.67 -8.48 17.47
N VAL A 8 -14.91 -7.89 18.63
CA VAL A 8 -14.39 -8.35 19.93
C VAL A 8 -14.98 -9.70 20.28
N VAL A 9 -16.30 -9.84 20.15
CA VAL A 9 -17.00 -11.10 20.43
C VAL A 9 -16.42 -12.20 19.53
N LYS A 10 -16.33 -11.96 18.22
CA LYS A 10 -15.78 -12.95 17.29
C LYS A 10 -14.39 -13.39 17.72
N ALA A 11 -13.52 -12.44 18.03
CA ALA A 11 -12.13 -12.72 18.33
C ALA A 11 -11.91 -13.38 19.69
N VAL A 12 -12.59 -12.91 20.75
CA VAL A 12 -12.52 -13.50 22.08
C VAL A 12 -12.98 -14.95 22.05
N PHE A 13 -14.13 -15.23 21.44
CA PHE A 13 -14.62 -16.61 21.33
C PHE A 13 -13.85 -17.47 20.31
N THR A 14 -13.04 -16.84 19.46
CA THR A 14 -12.06 -17.55 18.64
C THR A 14 -10.83 -17.95 19.48
N LEU A 15 -10.42 -17.13 20.45
CA LEU A 15 -9.21 -17.33 21.27
C LEU A 15 -9.46 -18.07 22.60
N ALA A 16 -10.67 -18.03 23.13
CA ALA A 16 -11.02 -18.69 24.39
C ALA A 16 -10.92 -20.21 24.27
N ASP A 17 -10.48 -20.86 25.35
CA ASP A 17 -10.55 -22.32 25.47
C ASP A 17 -12.03 -22.76 25.43
N ALA A 18 -12.32 -23.82 24.67
CA ALA A 18 -13.67 -24.36 24.54
C ALA A 18 -14.31 -24.69 25.91
N ALA A 19 -13.51 -25.01 26.93
CA ALA A 19 -13.98 -25.31 28.28
C ALA A 19 -14.58 -24.10 29.02
N ILE A 20 -14.12 -22.87 28.73
CA ILE A 20 -14.60 -21.65 29.42
C ILE A 20 -15.74 -20.95 28.66
N VAL A 21 -15.90 -21.26 27.36
CA VAL A 21 -16.91 -20.63 26.49
C VAL A 21 -18.34 -20.74 27.07
N PRO A 22 -18.83 -21.88 27.58
CA PRO A 22 -20.18 -21.97 28.15
C PRO A 22 -20.39 -21.02 29.35
N VAL A 23 -19.37 -20.87 30.20
CA VAL A 23 -19.44 -19.98 31.39
C VAL A 23 -19.44 -18.52 30.95
N LEU A 24 -18.67 -18.17 29.91
CA LEU A 24 -18.68 -16.83 29.33
C LEU A 24 -20.04 -16.50 28.71
N VAL A 25 -20.65 -17.43 27.98
CA VAL A 25 -21.98 -17.25 27.39
C VAL A 25 -23.04 -17.02 28.49
N ASP A 26 -23.03 -17.84 29.55
CA ASP A 26 -23.95 -17.70 30.69
C ASP A 26 -23.81 -16.34 31.40
N ARG A 27 -22.58 -15.88 31.62
CA ARG A 27 -22.31 -14.62 32.32
C ARG A 27 -22.60 -13.38 31.49
N LEU A 28 -22.38 -13.45 30.18
CA LEU A 28 -22.54 -12.30 29.29
C LEU A 28 -23.95 -12.22 28.71
N GLY A 29 -24.69 -13.34 28.61
CA GLY A 29 -26.12 -13.43 28.28
C GLY A 29 -26.68 -12.29 27.43
N ASP A 30 -27.37 -11.36 28.10
CA ASP A 30 -28.04 -10.20 27.51
C ASP A 30 -27.11 -9.26 26.72
N GLU A 31 -25.83 -9.16 27.10
CA GLU A 31 -24.83 -8.31 26.44
C GLU A 31 -24.40 -8.88 25.07
N LEU A 32 -24.46 -10.21 24.88
CA LEU A 32 -24.05 -10.87 23.63
C LEU A 32 -25.08 -10.76 22.52
N GLY A 33 -26.37 -10.72 22.85
CA GLY A 33 -27.47 -10.78 21.89
C GLY A 33 -27.37 -9.74 20.77
N PRO A 34 -27.19 -8.43 21.07
CA PRO A 34 -27.02 -7.41 20.05
C PRO A 34 -25.77 -7.62 19.18
N ALA A 35 -24.63 -7.98 19.80
CA ALA A 35 -23.37 -8.16 19.11
C ALA A 35 -23.41 -9.34 18.13
N LEU A 36 -24.00 -10.46 18.54
CA LEU A 36 -24.17 -11.67 17.70
C LEU A 36 -24.94 -11.36 16.42
N ARG A 37 -26.02 -10.57 16.49
CA ARG A 37 -26.84 -10.23 15.30
C ARG A 37 -26.06 -9.40 14.28
N SER A 38 -25.08 -8.63 14.73
CA SER A 38 -24.23 -7.79 13.88
C SER A 38 -23.02 -8.53 13.33
N LEU A 39 -22.73 -9.75 13.76
CA LEU A 39 -21.62 -10.53 13.24
C LEU A 39 -21.82 -10.91 11.76
N PRO A 40 -20.74 -10.92 10.95
CA PRO A 40 -20.76 -11.51 9.63
C PRO A 40 -20.81 -13.05 9.68
N SER A 41 -20.13 -13.66 10.64
CA SER A 41 -20.15 -15.10 10.92
C SER A 41 -19.93 -15.38 12.41
N VAL A 42 -20.47 -16.49 12.92
CA VAL A 42 -20.35 -16.89 14.33
C VAL A 42 -19.24 -17.94 14.48
N PRO A 43 -18.26 -17.76 15.39
CA PRO A 43 -17.28 -18.80 15.69
C PRO A 43 -17.95 -20.11 16.13
N GLY A 44 -17.51 -21.25 15.59
CA GLY A 44 -18.07 -22.58 15.90
C GLY A 44 -18.24 -22.85 17.41
N PRO A 45 -17.19 -22.67 18.25
CA PRO A 45 -17.30 -22.89 19.69
C PRO A 45 -18.39 -22.03 20.37
N LEU A 46 -18.57 -20.79 19.93
CA LEU A 46 -19.63 -19.90 20.44
C LEU A 46 -21.01 -20.39 20.02
N ALA A 47 -21.18 -20.78 18.75
CA ALA A 47 -22.44 -21.33 18.26
C ALA A 47 -22.83 -22.61 19.02
N ASP A 48 -21.87 -23.50 19.28
CA ASP A 48 -22.10 -24.74 20.00
C ASP A 48 -22.48 -24.50 21.47
N ALA A 49 -21.78 -23.58 22.14
CA ALA A 49 -22.09 -23.22 23.53
C ALA A 49 -23.43 -22.50 23.68
N VAL A 50 -23.78 -21.60 22.77
CA VAL A 50 -25.10 -20.93 22.76
C VAL A 50 -26.22 -21.95 22.61
N ARG A 51 -26.09 -22.92 21.69
CA ARG A 51 -27.09 -23.99 21.52
C ARG A 51 -27.17 -24.90 22.74
N ALA A 52 -26.03 -25.22 23.36
CA ALA A 52 -26.00 -26.03 24.57
C ALA A 52 -26.64 -25.34 25.79
N GLY A 53 -26.48 -24.01 25.89
CA GLY A 53 -27.09 -23.21 26.96
C GLY A 53 -28.62 -23.06 26.83
N GLY A 54 -29.15 -23.12 25.60
CA GLY A 54 -30.60 -23.15 25.34
C GLY A 54 -31.32 -21.81 25.51
N ASP A 55 -30.59 -20.68 25.56
CA ASP A 55 -31.20 -19.35 25.55
C ASP A 55 -31.86 -19.09 24.17
N PRO A 56 -33.20 -18.92 24.11
CA PRO A 56 -33.90 -18.81 22.83
C PRO A 56 -33.49 -17.56 22.03
N LEU A 57 -33.13 -16.46 22.69
CA LEU A 57 -32.77 -15.21 22.01
C LEU A 57 -31.36 -15.29 21.40
N LEU A 58 -30.43 -15.93 22.08
CA LEU A 58 -29.08 -16.14 21.56
C LEU A 58 -29.07 -17.19 20.45
N VAL A 59 -29.83 -18.27 20.60
CA VAL A 59 -29.98 -19.30 19.56
C VAL A 59 -30.57 -18.69 18.28
N GLU A 60 -31.64 -17.91 18.39
CA GLU A 60 -32.23 -17.20 17.25
C GLU A 60 -31.20 -16.29 16.56
N ALA A 61 -30.38 -15.57 17.33
CA ALA A 61 -29.34 -14.70 16.77
C ALA A 61 -28.25 -15.49 16.01
N VAL A 62 -27.79 -16.62 16.55
CA VAL A 62 -26.80 -17.49 15.89
C VAL A 62 -27.37 -18.09 14.60
N GLU A 63 -28.60 -18.61 14.64
CA GLU A 63 -29.27 -19.18 13.47
C GLU A 63 -29.50 -18.12 12.38
N ALA A 64 -29.85 -16.88 12.76
CA ALA A 64 -30.00 -15.78 11.82
C ALA A 64 -28.68 -15.40 11.13
N VAL A 65 -27.54 -15.51 11.81
CA VAL A 65 -26.22 -15.28 11.19
C VAL A 65 -25.87 -16.42 10.24
N GLN A 66 -26.02 -17.67 10.67
CA GLN A 66 -25.73 -18.85 9.83
C GLN A 66 -26.61 -18.89 8.58
N ALA A 67 -27.90 -18.59 8.71
CA ALA A 67 -28.79 -18.50 7.56
C ALA A 67 -28.44 -17.35 6.59
N ARG A 68 -27.73 -16.30 7.03
CA ARG A 68 -27.17 -15.25 6.15
C ARG A 68 -25.92 -15.74 5.44
N GLU A 69 -25.03 -16.43 6.16
CA GLU A 69 -23.81 -17.05 5.63
C GLU A 69 -24.15 -18.09 4.56
N ASP A 70 -25.07 -19.01 4.83
CA ASP A 70 -25.55 -20.01 3.86
C ASP A 70 -26.19 -19.38 2.61
N ARG A 71 -26.84 -18.22 2.75
CA ARG A 71 -27.40 -17.46 1.63
C ARG A 71 -26.31 -16.78 0.81
N ALA A 72 -25.23 -16.31 1.45
CA ALA A 72 -24.09 -15.69 0.78
C ALA A 72 -23.26 -16.75 0.03
N ASP A 73 -23.13 -17.95 0.59
CA ASP A 73 -22.40 -19.08 0.00
C ASP A 73 -23.23 -19.89 -1.02
N SER A 74 -24.51 -19.55 -1.20
CA SER A 74 -25.39 -20.24 -2.14
C SER A 74 -24.89 -20.10 -3.59
N PRO A 75 -24.75 -21.21 -4.34
CA PRO A 75 -24.22 -21.20 -5.72
C PRO A 75 -25.08 -20.43 -6.72
N VAL A 76 -26.27 -19.97 -6.33
CA VAL A 76 -27.12 -19.09 -7.16
C VAL A 76 -26.48 -17.71 -7.36
N ALA A 77 -25.61 -17.26 -6.45
CA ALA A 77 -24.79 -16.06 -6.64
C ALA A 77 -23.64 -16.26 -7.66
N SER A 78 -23.35 -17.52 -8.04
CA SER A 78 -22.36 -17.89 -9.07
C SER A 78 -22.99 -18.21 -10.44
N LEU A 79 -24.32 -18.10 -10.59
CA LEU A 79 -25.04 -18.43 -11.85
C LEU A 79 -24.99 -17.34 -12.94
N PHE A 80 -24.16 -16.31 -12.79
CA PHE A 80 -23.90 -15.29 -13.84
C PHE A 80 -22.47 -15.34 -14.39
N VAL A 81 -21.84 -16.52 -14.44
CA VAL A 81 -20.79 -16.77 -15.43
C VAL A 81 -21.49 -17.14 -16.73
N LEU A 82 -21.68 -16.15 -17.61
CA LEU A 82 -22.12 -16.41 -18.98
C LEU A 82 -21.14 -17.40 -19.64
N PRO A 83 -21.63 -18.41 -20.38
CA PRO A 83 -20.76 -19.17 -21.27
C PRO A 83 -20.16 -18.16 -22.25
N GLY A 84 -18.83 -18.00 -22.21
CA GLY A 84 -18.13 -17.24 -23.23
C GLY A 84 -18.52 -17.79 -24.60
N PRO A 85 -18.82 -16.93 -25.60
CA PRO A 85 -19.12 -17.41 -26.94
C PRO A 85 -17.96 -18.28 -27.43
N ALA A 86 -18.30 -19.43 -28.02
CA ALA A 86 -17.34 -20.30 -28.69
C ALA A 86 -16.56 -19.46 -29.71
N ASP A 87 -15.24 -19.39 -29.50
CA ASP A 87 -14.37 -18.42 -30.13
C ASP A 87 -14.05 -18.83 -31.58
N PRO A 88 -14.39 -18.02 -32.59
CA PRO A 88 -13.87 -18.19 -33.94
C PRO A 88 -12.37 -17.80 -34.07
N ALA A 89 -11.70 -17.37 -32.99
CA ALA A 89 -10.31 -16.90 -33.00
C ALA A 89 -9.22 -17.98 -33.01
N ALA A 90 -9.56 -19.28 -33.00
CA ALA A 90 -8.54 -20.33 -33.08
C ALA A 90 -7.72 -20.28 -34.38
N ASP A 91 -8.30 -19.79 -35.48
CA ASP A 91 -7.59 -19.63 -36.76
C ASP A 91 -6.89 -18.25 -36.92
N ALA A 92 -7.23 -17.26 -36.08
CA ALA A 92 -6.56 -15.95 -36.04
C ALA A 92 -5.38 -15.92 -35.03
N ALA A 93 -5.40 -16.79 -34.02
CA ALA A 93 -4.35 -16.92 -33.01
C ALA A 93 -3.00 -17.38 -33.59
N ASP A 94 -3.01 -18.17 -34.67
CA ASP A 94 -1.79 -18.71 -35.29
C ASP A 94 -1.09 -17.70 -36.22
N ALA A 95 -1.84 -16.75 -36.79
CA ALA A 95 -1.28 -15.60 -37.53
C ALA A 95 -0.82 -14.47 -36.59
N ALA A 96 -1.56 -14.20 -35.51
CA ALA A 96 -1.16 -13.25 -34.45
C ALA A 96 0.07 -13.73 -33.64
N SER A 97 0.35 -15.04 -33.66
CA SER A 97 1.55 -15.65 -33.07
C SER A 97 2.87 -15.19 -33.73
N HIS A 98 2.83 -14.69 -34.97
CA HIS A 98 4.04 -14.30 -35.70
C HIS A 98 4.26 -12.78 -35.81
N ASP A 99 3.23 -11.95 -35.59
CA ASP A 99 3.38 -10.48 -35.57
C ASP A 99 3.92 -10.01 -34.21
N PRO A 100 5.15 -9.46 -34.13
CA PRO A 100 5.73 -9.02 -32.87
C PRO A 100 4.96 -7.86 -32.23
N VAL A 101 4.27 -7.00 -33.01
CA VAL A 101 3.48 -5.89 -32.46
C VAL A 101 2.20 -6.42 -31.80
N ALA A 102 1.52 -7.38 -32.43
CA ALA A 102 0.37 -8.05 -31.83
C ALA A 102 0.76 -8.82 -30.55
N ARG A 103 1.93 -9.48 -30.55
CA ARG A 103 2.47 -10.13 -29.34
C ARG A 103 2.75 -9.13 -28.22
N ALA A 104 3.38 -8.00 -28.52
CA ALA A 104 3.65 -6.94 -27.55
C ALA A 104 2.39 -6.32 -26.92
N ALA A 105 1.22 -6.51 -27.54
CA ALA A 105 -0.06 -6.05 -27.01
C ALA A 105 -0.61 -6.92 -25.86
N ARG A 106 -0.03 -8.10 -25.64
CA ARG A 106 -0.46 -9.07 -24.62
C ARG A 106 -0.11 -8.58 -23.21
N THR A 107 -0.95 -8.94 -22.24
CA THR A 107 -0.73 -8.61 -20.81
C THR A 107 -0.12 -9.76 -20.01
N ASP A 108 -0.02 -10.93 -20.62
CA ASP A 108 0.41 -12.21 -20.04
C ASP A 108 1.76 -12.68 -20.58
N LEU A 109 2.62 -11.75 -21.01
CA LEU A 109 3.95 -12.07 -21.53
C LEU A 109 4.82 -12.72 -20.45
N THR A 110 5.46 -13.82 -20.80
CA THR A 110 6.55 -14.40 -20.00
C THR A 110 7.80 -13.51 -20.05
N ALA A 111 8.70 -13.66 -19.08
CA ALA A 111 9.97 -12.91 -19.08
C ALA A 111 10.80 -13.17 -20.34
N GLU A 112 10.84 -14.42 -20.81
CA GLU A 112 11.55 -14.80 -22.05
C GLU A 112 10.91 -14.20 -23.31
N GLU A 113 9.58 -14.17 -23.40
CA GLU A 113 8.89 -13.49 -24.51
C GLU A 113 9.12 -11.98 -24.50
N LEU A 114 9.11 -11.36 -23.31
CA LEU A 114 9.37 -9.94 -23.16
C LEU A 114 10.80 -9.59 -23.60
N ASP A 115 11.79 -10.34 -23.14
CA ASP A 115 13.19 -10.16 -23.52
C ASP A 115 13.37 -10.33 -25.04
N ALA A 116 12.78 -11.37 -25.62
CA ALA A 116 12.85 -11.61 -27.06
C ALA A 116 12.20 -10.49 -27.89
N LEU A 117 11.12 -9.86 -27.40
CA LEU A 117 10.49 -8.72 -28.07
C LEU A 117 11.34 -7.45 -27.95
N LEU A 118 11.95 -7.21 -26.78
CA LEU A 118 12.85 -6.06 -26.56
C LEU A 118 14.13 -6.16 -27.40
N ASP A 119 14.64 -7.37 -27.63
CA ASP A 119 15.84 -7.61 -28.44
C ASP A 119 15.61 -7.35 -29.95
N LEU A 120 14.36 -7.19 -30.39
CA LEU A 120 14.06 -6.74 -31.75
C LEU A 120 14.45 -5.28 -31.97
N ASP A 121 14.46 -4.46 -30.90
CA ASP A 121 14.61 -2.99 -30.96
C ASP A 121 13.74 -2.38 -32.09
N ASP A 122 12.52 -2.90 -32.29
CA ASP A 122 11.58 -2.40 -33.28
C ASP A 122 10.75 -1.25 -32.66
N PRO A 123 10.73 -0.05 -33.27
CA PRO A 123 10.03 1.11 -32.72
C PRO A 123 8.55 0.91 -32.38
N LEU A 124 7.82 0.09 -33.16
CA LEU A 124 6.40 -0.15 -32.94
C LEU A 124 6.18 -1.17 -31.83
N VAL A 125 7.04 -2.19 -31.77
CA VAL A 125 7.07 -3.16 -30.66
C VAL A 125 7.39 -2.46 -29.35
N ASP A 126 8.44 -1.64 -29.31
CA ASP A 126 8.85 -0.88 -28.13
C ASP A 126 7.77 0.08 -27.66
N ALA A 127 7.13 0.83 -28.57
CA ALA A 127 6.02 1.71 -28.22
C ALA A 127 4.83 0.92 -27.66
N ARG A 128 4.54 -0.28 -28.19
CA ARG A 128 3.46 -1.12 -27.70
C ARG A 128 3.76 -1.70 -26.32
N LEU A 129 4.97 -2.21 -26.11
CA LEU A 129 5.44 -2.67 -24.80
C LEU A 129 5.45 -1.53 -23.77
N PHE A 130 5.85 -0.33 -24.18
CA PHE A 130 5.82 0.87 -23.34
C PHE A 130 4.40 1.25 -22.91
N ALA A 131 3.38 1.00 -23.72
CA ALA A 131 1.99 1.22 -23.32
C ALA A 131 1.49 0.18 -22.28
N GLY A 132 2.17 -0.96 -22.15
CA GLY A 132 1.74 -2.08 -21.33
C GLY A 132 2.24 -2.02 -19.87
N PRO A 133 1.58 -2.73 -18.94
CA PRO A 133 2.00 -2.77 -17.53
C PRO A 133 3.25 -3.64 -17.29
N VAL A 134 3.69 -4.38 -18.30
CA VAL A 134 4.72 -5.41 -18.18
C VAL A 134 6.13 -4.81 -18.04
N LEU A 135 6.41 -3.66 -18.68
CA LEU A 135 7.72 -3.03 -18.60
C LEU A 135 7.97 -2.33 -17.26
N ASP A 136 9.11 -2.66 -16.65
CA ASP A 136 9.60 -1.97 -15.48
C ASP A 136 10.11 -0.55 -15.78
N ARG A 137 10.46 0.18 -14.71
CA ARG A 137 10.94 1.57 -14.83
C ARG A 137 12.28 1.67 -15.57
N THR A 138 13.15 0.68 -15.41
CA THR A 138 14.51 0.68 -15.98
C THR A 138 14.46 0.57 -17.49
N GLU A 139 13.69 -0.39 -18.01
CA GLU A 139 13.51 -0.56 -19.45
C GLU A 139 12.76 0.62 -20.08
N ARG A 140 11.77 1.20 -19.38
CA ARG A 140 11.12 2.44 -19.83
C ARG A 140 12.10 3.60 -19.95
N ALA A 141 12.97 3.78 -18.95
CA ALA A 141 13.99 4.82 -18.99
C ALA A 141 14.98 4.59 -20.14
N ARG A 142 15.38 3.33 -20.39
CA ARG A 142 16.23 2.95 -21.53
C ARG A 142 15.60 3.33 -22.87
N LEU A 143 14.35 2.93 -23.11
CA LEU A 143 13.61 3.24 -24.33
C LEU A 143 13.45 4.76 -24.54
N LEU A 144 13.12 5.49 -23.48
CA LEU A 144 13.01 6.95 -23.52
C LEU A 144 14.34 7.67 -23.68
N ALA A 145 15.46 7.04 -23.31
CA ALA A 145 16.79 7.51 -23.63
C ALA A 145 17.23 7.15 -25.06
N GLY A 146 16.39 6.46 -25.84
CA GLY A 146 16.73 5.97 -27.18
C GLY A 146 17.93 5.02 -27.18
N VAL A 147 18.17 4.34 -26.06
CA VAL A 147 19.26 3.36 -25.91
C VAL A 147 18.72 2.01 -26.35
N ARG A 148 19.35 1.38 -27.33
CA ARG A 148 19.02 0.04 -27.82
C ARG A 148 19.61 -1.05 -26.91
N ARG A 149 19.17 -2.29 -27.05
CA ARG A 149 19.69 -3.42 -26.24
C ARG A 149 21.17 -3.71 -26.51
N ASP A 150 21.66 -3.37 -27.70
CA ASP A 150 23.09 -3.40 -28.03
C ASP A 150 23.91 -2.26 -27.41
N GLY A 151 23.27 -1.36 -26.65
CA GLY A 151 23.88 -0.21 -25.99
C GLY A 151 24.07 1.01 -26.89
N THR A 152 23.66 0.96 -28.16
CA THR A 152 23.75 2.11 -29.05
C THR A 152 22.71 3.17 -28.67
N VAL A 153 23.13 4.43 -28.70
CA VAL A 153 22.27 5.57 -28.36
C VAL A 153 21.81 6.24 -29.66
N GLY A 154 20.51 6.21 -29.91
CA GLY A 154 19.85 6.82 -31.07
C GLY A 154 18.76 7.82 -30.66
N PRO A 155 18.13 8.50 -31.63
CA PRO A 155 16.96 9.33 -31.36
C PRO A 155 15.81 8.47 -30.84
N VAL A 156 14.99 9.04 -29.95
CA VAL A 156 13.78 8.36 -29.48
C VAL A 156 12.79 8.21 -30.64
N PRO A 157 12.25 7.00 -30.90
CA PRO A 157 11.37 6.82 -32.05
C PRO A 157 10.07 7.64 -31.95
N THR A 158 9.61 8.17 -33.08
CA THR A 158 8.40 9.02 -33.15
C THR A 158 7.16 8.31 -32.62
N ALA A 159 7.03 7.00 -32.86
CA ALA A 159 5.92 6.21 -32.32
C ALA A 159 5.83 6.27 -30.78
N LEU A 160 6.98 6.35 -30.10
CA LEU A 160 7.04 6.48 -28.65
C LEU A 160 6.69 7.90 -28.19
N THR A 161 7.21 8.93 -28.86
CA THR A 161 6.89 10.33 -28.52
C THR A 161 5.42 10.68 -28.78
N ASP A 162 4.83 10.18 -29.88
CA ASP A 162 3.41 10.33 -30.19
C ASP A 162 2.54 9.68 -29.12
N LEU A 163 2.95 8.50 -28.63
CA LEU A 163 2.26 7.81 -27.55
C LEU A 163 2.29 8.62 -26.25
N LEU A 164 3.42 9.24 -25.88
CA LEU A 164 3.50 10.07 -24.68
C LEU A 164 2.63 11.34 -24.77
N TRP A 165 2.52 11.94 -25.95
CA TRP A 165 1.61 13.05 -26.20
C TRP A 165 0.14 12.65 -26.07
N ALA A 166 -0.24 11.49 -26.64
CA ALA A 166 -1.60 10.99 -26.64
C ALA A 166 -2.04 10.35 -25.30
N ALA A 167 -1.08 9.95 -24.46
CA ALA A 167 -1.31 9.27 -23.20
C ALA A 167 -2.24 10.04 -22.23
N GLU A 168 -3.02 9.34 -21.43
CA GLU A 168 -3.77 9.99 -20.34
C GLU A 168 -2.88 10.17 -19.12
N LEU A 169 -2.68 11.41 -18.66
CA LEU A 169 -1.76 11.75 -17.56
C LEU A 169 -2.01 10.93 -16.30
N GLY A 170 -3.27 10.72 -15.92
CA GLY A 170 -3.62 9.95 -14.72
C GLY A 170 -3.13 8.49 -14.75
N ARG A 171 -2.99 7.89 -15.93
CA ARG A 171 -2.46 6.52 -16.09
C ARG A 171 -0.96 6.49 -16.36
N CYS A 172 -0.42 7.57 -16.91
CA CYS A 172 0.90 7.56 -17.56
C CYS A 172 1.92 8.47 -16.89
N ALA A 173 1.57 9.17 -15.79
CA ALA A 173 2.49 10.06 -15.09
C ALA A 173 3.80 9.35 -14.70
N ARG A 174 3.68 8.13 -14.14
CA ARG A 174 4.83 7.29 -13.80
C ARG A 174 5.66 6.84 -15.01
N TRP A 175 5.07 6.81 -16.21
CA TRP A 175 5.81 6.51 -17.44
C TRP A 175 6.62 7.71 -17.90
N LEU A 176 6.01 8.90 -17.85
CA LEU A 176 6.68 10.17 -18.14
C LEU A 176 7.83 10.44 -17.16
N ALA A 177 7.68 10.05 -15.89
CA ALA A 177 8.72 10.11 -14.87
C ALA A 177 10.00 9.34 -15.25
N ALA A 178 9.89 8.28 -16.06
CA ALA A 178 11.07 7.56 -16.57
C ALA A 178 11.84 8.38 -17.62
N GLY A 179 11.18 9.34 -18.28
CA GLY A 179 11.78 10.24 -19.26
C GLY A 179 12.62 11.36 -18.64
N MET A 180 12.55 11.57 -17.32
CA MET A 180 13.32 12.59 -16.61
C MET A 180 14.83 12.45 -16.79
N ALA A 181 15.32 11.22 -16.99
CA ALA A 181 16.74 10.90 -17.17
C ALA A 181 17.13 10.60 -18.63
N SER A 182 16.23 10.79 -19.61
CA SER A 182 16.49 10.40 -21.01
C SER A 182 17.64 11.20 -21.65
N GLY A 183 17.74 12.47 -21.26
CA GLY A 183 18.54 13.48 -21.94
C GLY A 183 18.09 13.81 -23.37
N ASP A 184 17.04 13.17 -23.89
CA ASP A 184 16.47 13.45 -25.21
C ASP A 184 15.61 14.72 -25.15
N ALA A 185 15.81 15.62 -26.12
CA ALA A 185 15.18 16.93 -26.11
C ALA A 185 13.68 16.92 -26.43
N GLU A 186 13.19 15.98 -27.23
CA GLU A 186 11.75 15.84 -27.49
C GLU A 186 11.06 15.24 -26.26
N VAL A 187 11.64 14.20 -25.67
CA VAL A 187 11.11 13.63 -24.41
C VAL A 187 11.11 14.67 -23.29
N ALA A 188 12.17 15.47 -23.16
CA ALA A 188 12.23 16.54 -22.16
C ALA A 188 11.10 17.57 -22.33
N ARG A 189 10.81 17.98 -23.58
CA ARG A 189 9.69 18.90 -23.88
C ARG A 189 8.34 18.30 -23.54
N ILE A 190 8.13 17.02 -23.87
CA ILE A 190 6.92 16.30 -23.51
C ILE A 190 6.76 16.28 -22.00
N VAL A 191 7.81 15.86 -21.28
CA VAL A 191 7.77 15.73 -19.82
C VAL A 191 7.45 17.07 -19.15
N VAL A 192 8.13 18.15 -19.50
CA VAL A 192 7.88 19.47 -18.88
C VAL A 192 6.47 19.98 -19.18
N ASN A 193 5.95 19.78 -20.41
CA ASN A 193 4.63 20.27 -20.79
C ASN A 193 3.47 19.43 -20.24
N ARG A 194 3.77 18.25 -19.68
CA ARG A 194 2.76 17.24 -19.34
C ARG A 194 2.80 16.86 -17.87
N LEU A 195 3.97 16.93 -17.24
CA LEU A 195 4.15 16.71 -15.81
C LEU A 195 4.44 18.02 -15.09
N PRO A 196 3.76 18.31 -13.97
CA PRO A 196 4.17 19.39 -13.10
C PRO A 196 5.48 18.98 -12.42
N LEU A 197 6.63 19.48 -12.88
CA LEU A 197 7.91 19.24 -12.23
C LEU A 197 7.96 19.98 -10.89
N ARG A 198 7.63 19.27 -9.80
CA ARG A 198 7.35 19.86 -8.48
C ARG A 198 8.65 20.26 -7.78
N THR A 199 9.68 19.45 -7.92
CA THR A 199 10.97 19.60 -7.25
C THR A 199 11.99 20.30 -8.14
N GLU A 200 12.90 21.03 -7.49
CA GLU A 200 14.06 21.62 -8.15
C GLU A 200 14.98 20.55 -8.74
N ALA A 201 15.23 19.47 -8.00
CA ALA A 201 16.05 18.36 -8.46
C ALA A 201 15.50 17.74 -9.75
N GLY A 202 14.17 17.55 -9.87
CA GLY A 202 13.53 17.10 -11.10
C GLY A 202 13.85 18.01 -12.29
N ARG A 203 13.61 19.32 -12.14
CA ARG A 203 13.89 20.31 -13.19
C ARG A 203 15.37 20.29 -13.61
N LEU A 204 16.29 20.22 -12.64
CA LEU A 204 17.73 20.21 -12.91
C LEU A 204 18.18 18.91 -13.59
N ARG A 205 17.71 17.73 -13.16
CA ARG A 205 18.03 16.44 -13.81
C ARG A 205 17.67 16.44 -15.29
N LEU A 206 16.45 16.87 -15.61
CA LEU A 206 15.96 16.91 -16.98
C LEU A 206 16.82 17.84 -17.85
N ILE A 207 17.13 19.03 -17.35
CA ILE A 207 17.92 20.03 -18.08
C ILE A 207 19.39 19.60 -18.21
N LEU A 208 19.99 19.04 -17.16
CA LEU A 208 21.36 18.54 -17.21
C LEU A 208 21.50 17.32 -18.12
N GLY A 209 20.48 16.46 -18.19
CA GLY A 209 20.41 15.39 -19.17
C GLY A 209 20.44 15.92 -20.61
N VAL A 210 19.58 16.89 -20.93
CA VAL A 210 19.56 17.52 -22.27
C VAL A 210 20.87 18.23 -22.58
N TRP A 211 21.44 18.97 -21.62
CA TRP A 211 22.73 19.63 -21.80
C TRP A 211 23.82 18.60 -22.08
N ALA A 212 23.90 17.53 -21.28
CA ALA A 212 24.92 16.50 -21.43
C ALA A 212 24.91 15.86 -22.83
N ARG A 213 23.72 15.65 -23.40
CA ARG A 213 23.54 14.97 -24.68
C ARG A 213 23.58 15.89 -25.90
N HIS A 214 22.91 17.03 -25.84
CA HIS A 214 22.67 17.92 -26.98
C HIS A 214 23.29 19.31 -26.85
N GLY A 215 23.85 19.64 -25.70
CA GLY A 215 24.53 20.92 -25.45
C GLY A 215 23.58 22.08 -25.13
N ARG A 216 24.17 23.27 -24.97
CA ARG A 216 23.51 24.48 -24.44
C ARG A 216 22.36 25.00 -25.31
N ASP A 217 22.53 24.95 -26.62
CA ASP A 217 21.56 25.53 -27.55
C ASP A 217 20.26 24.72 -27.62
N GLU A 218 20.34 23.42 -27.37
CA GLU A 218 19.15 22.58 -27.20
C GLU A 218 18.42 22.91 -25.90
N VAL A 219 19.15 23.09 -24.79
CA VAL A 219 18.54 23.51 -23.52
C VAL A 219 17.77 24.81 -23.69
N ARG A 220 18.33 25.80 -24.40
CA ARG A 220 17.62 27.06 -24.70
C ARG A 220 16.32 26.85 -25.46
N ARG A 221 16.31 25.92 -26.43
CA ARG A 221 15.09 25.57 -27.19
C ARG A 221 14.05 24.91 -26.29
N VAL A 222 14.45 23.96 -25.46
CA VAL A 222 13.57 23.32 -24.47
C VAL A 222 12.97 24.34 -23.50
N LEU A 223 13.78 25.27 -22.96
CA LEU A 223 13.30 26.31 -22.05
C LEU A 223 12.32 27.30 -22.70
N ALA A 224 12.51 27.58 -23.99
CA ALA A 224 11.66 28.49 -24.76
C ALA A 224 10.31 27.86 -25.12
N GLU A 225 10.28 26.55 -25.37
CA GLU A 225 9.08 25.81 -25.78
C GLU A 225 8.28 25.24 -24.62
N ALA A 226 8.92 24.98 -23.48
CA ALA A 226 8.31 24.25 -22.37
C ALA A 226 7.94 25.13 -21.17
N ASP A 227 6.91 24.73 -20.43
CA ASP A 227 6.36 25.49 -19.30
C ASP A 227 7.18 25.33 -18.00
N PHE A 228 8.28 26.07 -17.90
CA PHE A 228 9.09 26.15 -16.68
C PHE A 228 8.63 27.30 -15.76
N PRO A 229 8.72 27.13 -14.43
CA PRO A 229 8.61 28.26 -13.50
C PRO A 229 9.57 29.38 -13.87
N ALA A 230 9.10 30.63 -13.85
CA ALA A 230 9.86 31.78 -14.33
C ALA A 230 11.20 31.96 -13.59
N GLU A 231 11.23 31.72 -12.28
CA GLU A 231 12.46 31.77 -11.47
C GLU A 231 13.47 30.71 -11.93
N ALA A 232 13.05 29.45 -12.04
CA ALA A 232 13.91 28.37 -12.50
C ALA A 232 14.44 28.63 -13.93
N ARG A 233 13.60 29.15 -14.84
CA ARG A 233 14.03 29.53 -16.19
C ARG A 233 15.12 30.59 -16.16
N ALA A 234 14.93 31.67 -15.39
CA ALA A 234 15.91 32.75 -15.29
C ALA A 234 17.26 32.26 -14.75
N GLU A 235 17.24 31.39 -13.75
CA GLU A 235 18.45 30.81 -13.16
C GLU A 235 19.20 29.89 -14.14
N ILE A 236 18.46 29.06 -14.89
CA ILE A 236 19.07 28.19 -15.91
C ILE A 236 19.62 29.04 -17.07
N ASP A 237 18.90 30.08 -17.51
CA ASP A 237 19.36 31.00 -18.55
C ASP A 237 20.65 31.73 -18.15
N GLU A 238 20.74 32.19 -16.89
CA GLU A 238 21.97 32.77 -16.35
C GLU A 238 23.12 31.75 -16.41
N ALA A 239 22.89 30.52 -15.95
CA ALA A 239 23.89 29.46 -15.99
C ALA A 239 24.35 29.16 -17.43
N LEU A 240 23.44 29.11 -18.41
CA LEU A 240 23.77 28.87 -19.82
C LEU A 240 24.69 29.96 -20.41
N GLY A 241 24.64 31.19 -19.87
CA GLY A 241 25.51 32.30 -20.23
C GLY A 241 26.94 32.19 -19.67
N ARG A 242 27.17 31.37 -18.65
CA ARG A 242 28.47 31.24 -17.98
C ARG A 242 29.34 30.13 -18.58
N HIS A 243 30.66 30.28 -18.53
CA HIS A 243 31.55 29.20 -18.98
C HIS A 243 31.42 27.95 -18.10
N ASP A 244 31.31 28.13 -16.77
CA ASP A 244 31.19 27.11 -15.73
C ASP A 244 29.73 26.72 -15.39
N GLY A 245 28.75 27.16 -16.18
CA GLY A 245 27.33 27.04 -15.86
C GLY A 245 26.84 25.62 -15.59
N ARG A 246 27.32 24.64 -16.36
CA ARG A 246 26.96 23.24 -16.13
C ARG A 246 27.42 22.76 -14.75
N THR A 247 28.66 23.05 -14.38
CA THR A 247 29.21 22.71 -13.07
C THR A 247 28.44 23.37 -11.93
N LEU A 248 27.97 24.61 -12.13
CA LEU A 248 27.10 25.30 -11.18
C LEU A 248 25.76 24.58 -11.02
N LEU A 249 25.11 24.19 -12.11
CA LEU A 249 23.84 23.44 -12.08
C LEU A 249 24.02 22.03 -11.51
N ASP A 250 25.13 21.34 -11.81
CA ASP A 250 25.48 20.03 -11.22
C ASP A 250 25.63 20.14 -9.70
N ALA A 251 26.36 21.16 -9.23
CA ALA A 251 26.53 21.39 -7.79
C ALA A 251 25.20 21.68 -7.10
N ARG A 252 24.31 22.43 -7.77
CA ARG A 252 22.98 22.76 -7.27
C ARG A 252 22.04 21.56 -7.27
N LEU A 253 22.12 20.68 -8.27
CA LEU A 253 21.42 19.41 -8.27
C LEU A 253 21.88 18.54 -7.09
N ALA A 254 23.20 18.39 -6.91
CA ALA A 254 23.76 17.64 -5.79
C ALA A 254 23.29 18.20 -4.44
N GLU A 255 23.19 19.53 -4.32
CA GLU A 255 22.69 20.22 -3.14
C GLU A 255 21.18 19.97 -2.90
N ALA A 256 20.37 19.94 -3.95
CA ALA A 256 18.94 19.64 -3.90
C ALA A 256 18.64 18.16 -3.61
N GLU A 257 19.57 17.27 -3.96
CA GLU A 257 19.48 15.82 -3.69
C GLU A 257 20.04 15.41 -2.33
N VAL A 258 20.58 16.35 -1.54
CA VAL A 258 21.01 16.08 -0.17
C VAL A 258 19.82 15.51 0.62
N PRO A 259 19.96 14.32 1.24
CA PRO A 259 18.88 13.67 1.98
C PRO A 259 18.18 14.59 2.99
N GLU A 260 18.93 15.39 3.74
CA GLU A 260 18.40 16.35 4.71
C GLU A 260 17.49 17.40 4.07
N ARG A 261 17.83 17.89 2.87
CA ARG A 261 16.99 18.85 2.13
C ARG A 261 15.71 18.22 1.62
N ILE A 262 15.78 16.96 1.18
CA ILE A 262 14.58 16.21 0.77
C ILE A 262 13.66 16.00 1.98
N VAL A 263 14.21 15.67 3.15
CA VAL A 263 13.42 15.54 4.38
C VAL A 263 12.82 16.88 4.82
N GLU A 264 13.57 17.99 4.73
CA GLU A 264 13.06 19.34 4.99
C GLU A 264 11.89 19.67 4.06
N PHE A 265 12.02 19.38 2.77
CA PHE A 265 10.95 19.57 1.78
C PHE A 265 9.70 18.73 2.11
N LEU A 266 9.88 17.46 2.47
CA LEU A 266 8.80 16.54 2.84
C LEU A 266 8.08 16.94 4.13
N CYS A 267 8.84 17.45 5.11
CA CYS A 267 8.30 17.85 6.41
C CYS A 267 7.70 19.27 6.39
N GLY A 268 8.12 20.11 5.45
CA GLY A 268 7.57 21.46 5.27
C GLY A 268 6.16 21.49 4.68
N GLY A 269 5.54 22.67 4.72
CA GLY A 269 4.23 22.92 4.12
C GLY A 269 3.02 22.43 4.92
N ASP A 270 1.85 22.61 4.32
CA ASP A 270 0.56 22.25 4.91
C ASP A 270 0.30 20.74 4.82
N ASP A 271 -0.43 20.21 5.80
CA ASP A 271 -0.75 18.78 5.92
C ASP A 271 -1.38 18.19 4.65
N SER A 272 -2.23 18.96 3.96
CA SER A 272 -2.91 18.52 2.73
C SER A 272 -1.99 18.37 1.53
N GLU A 273 -0.83 19.06 1.50
CA GLU A 273 0.12 18.99 0.39
C GLU A 273 1.16 17.88 0.55
N ARG A 274 1.29 17.29 1.74
CA ARG A 274 2.39 16.35 2.02
C ARG A 274 2.33 15.06 1.20
N PRO A 275 1.17 14.43 0.97
CA PRO A 275 1.08 13.28 0.07
C PRO A 275 1.58 13.63 -1.34
N ASP A 276 1.18 14.80 -1.83
CA ASP A 276 1.57 15.36 -3.12
C ASP A 276 3.08 15.61 -3.23
N ARG A 277 3.77 15.92 -2.12
CA ARG A 277 5.23 16.12 -2.10
C ARG A 277 5.99 14.80 -2.23
N VAL A 278 5.52 13.74 -1.59
CA VAL A 278 6.09 12.38 -1.75
C VAL A 278 5.98 11.97 -3.22
N ASP A 279 4.78 12.12 -3.79
CA ASP A 279 4.53 11.78 -5.18
C ASP A 279 5.36 12.65 -6.13
N GLY A 280 5.48 13.94 -5.82
CA GLY A 280 6.33 14.87 -6.57
C GLY A 280 7.80 14.44 -6.64
N ILE A 281 8.39 13.99 -5.53
CA ILE A 281 9.78 13.49 -5.54
C ILE A 281 9.90 12.25 -6.43
N LEU A 282 8.98 11.31 -6.30
CA LEU A 282 9.03 10.03 -7.03
C LEU A 282 8.78 10.20 -8.53
N ASP A 283 7.82 11.05 -8.88
CA ASP A 283 7.47 11.43 -10.25
C ASP A 283 8.61 12.22 -10.91
N ASP A 284 9.35 13.02 -10.14
CA ASP A 284 10.52 13.74 -10.62
C ASP A 284 11.81 12.87 -10.70
N GLY A 285 11.69 11.57 -10.43
CA GLY A 285 12.81 10.63 -10.49
C GLY A 285 13.72 10.63 -9.27
N GLY A 286 13.31 11.27 -8.18
CA GLY A 286 14.01 11.23 -6.90
C GLY A 286 13.77 9.93 -6.14
N THR A 287 14.58 9.74 -5.09
CA THR A 287 14.49 8.62 -4.15
C THR A 287 14.12 9.13 -2.77
N ILE A 288 13.39 8.33 -2.00
CA ILE A 288 13.05 8.67 -0.62
C ILE A 288 14.26 8.41 0.29
N PRO A 289 14.73 9.41 1.08
CA PRO A 289 15.85 9.27 1.99
C PRO A 289 15.41 8.55 3.28
N TRP A 290 15.21 7.24 3.18
CA TRP A 290 14.73 6.41 4.29
C TRP A 290 15.55 6.56 5.59
N PRO A 291 16.90 6.54 5.57
CA PRO A 291 17.69 6.66 6.80
C PRO A 291 17.43 7.98 7.55
N GLU A 292 17.36 9.10 6.84
CA GLU A 292 17.13 10.41 7.41
C GLU A 292 15.69 10.57 7.89
N LEU A 293 14.70 10.04 7.16
CA LEU A 293 13.31 10.01 7.62
C LEU A 293 13.13 9.20 8.91
N ILE A 294 13.76 8.02 9.00
CA ILE A 294 13.77 7.21 10.23
C ILE A 294 14.43 7.98 11.36
N ARG A 295 15.57 8.64 11.11
CA ARG A 295 16.25 9.47 12.12
C ARG A 295 15.36 10.60 12.63
N VAL A 296 14.67 11.31 11.73
CA VAL A 296 13.73 12.38 12.10
C VAL A 296 12.58 11.81 12.92
N HIS A 297 11.95 10.73 12.44
CA HIS A 297 10.86 10.05 13.13
C HIS A 297 11.24 9.57 14.55
N ARG A 298 12.45 9.05 14.75
CA ARG A 298 12.95 8.67 16.08
C ARG A 298 13.20 9.87 17.00
N SER A 299 13.56 11.02 16.44
CA SER A 299 13.82 12.25 17.21
C SER A 299 12.57 13.05 17.55
N GLY A 300 11.45 12.77 16.87
CA GLY A 300 10.14 13.40 17.06
C GLY A 300 9.14 12.89 16.02
N SER A 301 7.85 13.13 16.23
CA SER A 301 6.84 12.66 15.27
C SER A 301 7.02 13.33 13.91
N LEU A 302 6.99 12.53 12.85
CA LEU A 302 6.78 13.04 11.50
C LEU A 302 5.40 13.73 11.46
N PRO A 303 5.19 14.71 10.56
CA PRO A 303 3.89 15.35 10.44
C PRO A 303 2.80 14.34 10.05
N ALA A 304 1.63 14.38 10.69
CA ALA A 304 0.66 13.26 10.75
C ALA A 304 0.27 12.64 9.38
N ALA A 305 0.12 13.44 8.33
CA ALA A 305 -0.26 12.94 7.00
C ALA A 305 0.87 12.23 6.23
N LEU A 306 2.13 12.49 6.58
CA LEU A 306 3.30 12.01 5.84
C LEU A 306 3.57 10.50 6.04
N PRO A 307 3.57 9.95 7.27
CA PRO A 307 3.79 8.53 7.51
C PRO A 307 2.83 7.61 6.74
N ALA A 308 1.54 7.93 6.71
CA ALA A 308 0.54 7.13 6.02
C ALA A 308 0.84 6.99 4.51
N ARG A 309 1.20 8.10 3.84
CA ARG A 309 1.60 8.05 2.43
C ARG A 309 2.92 7.30 2.24
N LEU A 310 3.91 7.53 3.09
CA LEU A 310 5.19 6.81 3.03
C LEU A 310 5.01 5.29 3.17
N ALA A 311 4.09 4.84 4.01
CA ALA A 311 3.81 3.42 4.22
C ALA A 311 3.24 2.69 2.99
N GLU A 312 2.59 3.43 2.09
CA GLU A 312 2.10 2.88 0.82
C GLU A 312 3.22 2.60 -0.19
N LEU A 313 4.39 3.21 -0.01
CA LEU A 313 5.52 2.98 -0.89
C LEU A 313 6.04 1.54 -0.76
N PRO A 314 6.38 0.88 -1.89
CA PRO A 314 6.74 -0.53 -1.90
C PRO A 314 8.05 -0.83 -1.17
N ASP A 315 8.95 0.15 -1.08
CA ASP A 315 10.25 0.09 -0.42
C ASP A 315 10.25 0.68 0.99
N CYS A 316 9.08 1.05 1.53
CA CYS A 316 9.00 1.63 2.88
C CYS A 316 9.53 0.65 3.94
N PRO A 317 10.51 1.07 4.76
CA PRO A 317 11.13 0.25 5.79
C PRO A 317 10.13 -0.28 6.81
N HIS A 318 10.32 -1.55 7.20
CA HIS A 318 9.49 -2.22 8.19
C HIS A 318 9.39 -1.44 9.52
N GLU A 319 10.47 -0.80 9.96
CA GLU A 319 10.47 0.01 11.18
C GLU A 319 9.45 1.15 11.16
N LEU A 320 9.29 1.85 10.03
CA LEU A 320 8.28 2.92 9.91
C LEU A 320 6.86 2.35 9.92
N LEU A 321 6.66 1.18 9.32
CA LEU A 321 5.37 0.49 9.35
C LEU A 321 4.99 0.08 10.78
N ILE A 322 5.94 -0.43 11.58
CA ILE A 322 5.73 -0.75 13.00
C ILE A 322 5.42 0.51 13.81
N ALA A 323 6.14 1.61 13.57
CA ALA A 323 5.89 2.85 14.28
C ALA A 323 4.49 3.40 13.99
N LEU A 324 4.02 3.32 12.74
CA LEU A 324 2.66 3.69 12.37
C LEU A 324 1.57 2.85 13.06
N LEU A 325 1.81 1.55 13.23
CA LEU A 325 0.92 0.71 14.02
C LEU A 325 0.83 1.19 15.48
N ALA A 326 1.97 1.62 16.04
CA ALA A 326 2.09 2.07 17.42
C ALA A 326 1.53 3.49 17.68
N GLU A 327 1.52 4.37 16.66
CA GLU A 327 0.91 5.70 16.72
C GLU A 327 -0.62 5.63 16.88
N GLY A 328 -1.23 4.59 16.33
CA GLY A 328 -2.65 4.33 16.45
C GLY A 328 -3.36 4.31 15.10
N LEU A 329 -4.15 3.28 14.91
CA LEU A 329 -5.00 3.07 13.76
C LEU A 329 -6.33 3.79 13.96
N PRO A 330 -6.84 4.48 12.94
CA PRO A 330 -8.19 5.03 13.01
C PRO A 330 -9.22 3.91 13.19
N PRO A 331 -10.32 4.17 13.93
CA PRO A 331 -11.37 3.18 14.19
C PRO A 331 -12.17 2.82 12.93
N SER A 332 -12.14 3.70 11.92
CA SER A 332 -12.88 3.56 10.68
C SER A 332 -12.26 2.52 9.74
N GLY A 333 -13.07 2.00 8.79
CA GLY A 333 -12.77 0.85 7.93
C GLY A 333 -11.57 1.02 6.98
N ARG A 334 -11.38 0.06 6.06
CA ARG A 334 -10.25 -0.03 5.12
C ARG A 334 -9.91 1.28 4.39
N ASP A 335 -10.92 2.07 4.02
CA ASP A 335 -10.73 3.29 3.22
C ASP A 335 -9.88 4.34 3.95
N ASP A 336 -9.80 4.27 5.28
CA ASP A 336 -8.96 5.14 6.11
C ASP A 336 -7.58 4.54 6.40
N ARG A 337 -7.31 3.30 5.95
CA ARG A 337 -6.05 2.56 6.17
C ARG A 337 -5.53 1.84 4.90
N PRO A 338 -5.50 2.49 3.72
CA PRO A 338 -5.04 1.86 2.47
C PRO A 338 -3.60 1.31 2.56
N TRP A 339 -2.74 1.99 3.30
CA TRP A 339 -1.35 1.57 3.51
C TRP A 339 -1.21 0.22 4.23
N LEU A 340 -2.05 -0.05 5.22
CA LEU A 340 -1.95 -1.25 6.05
C LEU A 340 -2.28 -2.50 5.22
N HIS A 341 -3.34 -2.42 4.44
CA HIS A 341 -3.70 -3.47 3.49
C HIS A 341 -2.56 -3.72 2.49
N THR A 342 -2.01 -2.65 1.91
CA THR A 342 -0.92 -2.72 0.94
C THR A 342 0.32 -3.37 1.55
N ALA A 343 0.70 -2.98 2.77
CA ALA A 343 1.84 -3.53 3.48
C ALA A 343 1.67 -5.02 3.81
N LEU A 344 0.47 -5.43 4.24
CA LEU A 344 0.22 -6.83 4.60
C LEU A 344 0.09 -7.74 3.36
N VAL A 345 -0.54 -7.27 2.27
CA VAL A 345 -0.62 -8.01 0.99
C VAL A 345 0.78 -8.19 0.38
N ALA A 346 1.63 -7.17 0.49
CA ALA A 346 3.03 -7.23 0.05
C ALA A 346 3.94 -8.03 1.00
N GLY A 347 3.44 -8.51 2.15
CA GLY A 347 4.23 -9.23 3.16
C GLY A 347 5.28 -8.37 3.89
N ARG A 348 5.18 -7.04 3.80
CA ARG A 348 6.03 -6.08 4.52
C ARG A 348 5.65 -5.95 6.00
N LEU A 349 4.40 -6.27 6.30
CA LEU A 349 3.90 -6.50 7.65
C LEU A 349 3.32 -7.91 7.74
N THR A 350 3.31 -8.45 8.95
CA THR A 350 2.74 -9.74 9.31
C THR A 350 1.59 -9.55 10.31
N GLY A 351 0.77 -10.59 10.49
CA GLY A 351 -0.24 -10.57 11.55
C GLY A 351 0.37 -10.52 12.95
N ALA A 352 1.61 -10.98 13.14
CA ALA A 352 2.31 -10.85 14.42
C ALA A 352 2.63 -9.38 14.72
N ASP A 353 3.02 -8.61 13.70
CA ASP A 353 3.31 -7.19 13.86
C ASP A 353 2.05 -6.40 14.27
N VAL A 354 0.92 -6.68 13.62
CA VAL A 354 -0.38 -6.09 13.99
C VAL A 354 -0.74 -6.47 15.42
N LEU A 355 -0.57 -7.74 15.79
CA LEU A 355 -0.89 -8.21 17.13
C LEU A 355 -0.03 -7.56 18.22
N ASP A 356 1.28 -7.42 17.98
CA ASP A 356 2.23 -6.94 18.98
C ASP A 356 2.26 -5.40 19.08
N HIS A 357 2.02 -4.69 17.97
CA HIS A 357 2.29 -3.25 17.88
C HIS A 357 1.08 -2.39 17.57
N ALA A 358 0.02 -2.94 16.98
CA ALA A 358 -1.11 -2.10 16.57
C ALA A 358 -1.95 -1.64 17.76
N ARG A 359 -2.32 -0.37 17.70
CA ARG A 359 -3.24 0.30 18.62
C ARG A 359 -4.39 0.94 17.84
N PRO A 360 -5.56 1.17 18.43
CA PRO A 360 -6.00 0.55 19.67
C PRO A 360 -6.21 -0.97 19.48
N ALA A 361 -6.17 -1.73 20.58
CA ALA A 361 -6.35 -3.18 20.59
C ALA A 361 -7.62 -3.60 19.85
N ALA A 362 -8.64 -2.74 19.88
CA ALA A 362 -9.90 -2.98 19.19
C ALA A 362 -9.82 -3.05 17.68
N VAL A 363 -9.11 -2.11 17.09
CA VAL A 363 -8.89 -2.08 15.65
C VAL A 363 -7.93 -3.20 15.25
N ALA A 364 -6.88 -3.44 16.03
CA ALA A 364 -5.95 -4.54 15.79
C ALA A 364 -6.67 -5.89 15.71
N LEU A 365 -7.60 -6.15 16.64
CA LEU A 365 -8.33 -7.41 16.70
C LEU A 365 -9.38 -7.53 15.59
N SER A 366 -10.05 -6.45 15.20
CA SER A 366 -11.01 -6.48 14.08
C SER A 366 -10.32 -6.83 12.75
N ILE A 367 -9.10 -6.33 12.56
CA ILE A 367 -8.24 -6.71 11.43
C ILE A 367 -7.90 -8.20 11.49
N LEU A 368 -7.39 -8.68 12.64
CA LEU A 368 -6.95 -10.08 12.81
C LEU A 368 -8.11 -11.09 12.75
N ALA A 369 -9.31 -10.69 13.19
CA ALA A 369 -10.52 -11.50 13.15
C ALA A 369 -11.24 -11.47 11.79
N GLY A 370 -10.75 -10.65 10.86
CA GLY A 370 -11.35 -10.44 9.54
C GLY A 370 -12.77 -9.87 9.57
N THR A 371 -13.11 -9.11 10.60
CA THR A 371 -14.39 -8.38 10.68
C THR A 371 -14.32 -7.02 10.02
N ASP A 372 -13.11 -6.49 9.80
CA ASP A 372 -12.85 -5.27 9.04
C ASP A 372 -13.06 -5.42 7.51
N GLY A 373 -13.61 -6.56 7.06
CA GLY A 373 -13.89 -6.86 5.66
C GLY A 373 -12.67 -7.33 4.87
N ARG A 374 -12.53 -6.85 3.62
CA ARG A 374 -11.51 -7.27 2.62
C ARG A 374 -10.06 -7.01 3.05
N THR A 375 -9.85 -6.36 4.19
CA THR A 375 -8.52 -6.18 4.76
C THR A 375 -7.93 -7.50 5.22
N SER A 376 -8.71 -8.54 5.55
CA SER A 376 -8.19 -9.84 6.03
C SER A 376 -8.11 -10.89 4.92
N PRO A 377 -6.92 -11.19 4.37
CA PRO A 377 -6.67 -12.48 3.74
C PRO A 377 -7.02 -13.59 4.73
N ASP A 378 -7.69 -14.64 4.26
CA ASP A 378 -7.98 -15.87 5.04
C ASP A 378 -6.72 -16.46 5.72
N ARG A 379 -5.54 -16.09 5.21
CA ARG A 379 -4.21 -16.42 5.72
C ARG A 379 -3.88 -15.80 7.09
N TRP A 380 -4.63 -14.83 7.60
CA TRP A 380 -4.38 -14.23 8.93
C TRP A 380 -5.19 -14.88 10.05
N ALA A 381 -6.42 -15.32 9.75
CA ALA A 381 -7.27 -16.05 10.68
C ALA A 381 -6.73 -17.47 11.01
N SER A 382 -5.67 -17.89 10.31
CA SER A 382 -5.01 -19.18 10.45
C SER A 382 -3.48 -19.02 10.57
N GLY A 383 -2.80 -19.94 11.25
CA GLY A 383 -1.34 -19.98 11.32
C GLY A 383 -0.69 -19.27 12.52
N ALA A 384 0.51 -18.72 12.29
CA ALA A 384 1.42 -18.26 13.35
C ALA A 384 0.90 -17.08 14.21
N PRO A 385 0.23 -16.04 13.65
CA PRO A 385 -0.32 -14.95 14.45
C PRO A 385 -1.37 -15.44 15.45
N ARG A 386 -2.25 -16.35 15.00
CA ARG A 386 -3.26 -16.96 15.87
C ARG A 386 -2.65 -17.80 16.98
N ALA A 387 -1.63 -18.62 16.67
CA ALA A 387 -0.90 -19.37 17.69
C ALA A 387 -0.26 -18.45 18.73
N ARG A 388 0.32 -17.32 18.31
CA ARG A 388 0.87 -16.30 19.21
C ARG A 388 -0.22 -15.64 20.08
N ALA A 389 -1.37 -15.30 19.50
CA ALA A 389 -2.51 -14.77 20.23
C ALA A 389 -3.00 -15.73 21.32
N TYR A 390 -3.12 -17.02 21.00
CA TYR A 390 -3.47 -18.05 21.98
C TYR A 390 -2.45 -18.11 23.12
N LEU A 391 -1.14 -18.11 22.83
CA LEU A 391 -0.11 -18.15 23.87
C LEU A 391 -0.15 -16.92 24.80
N LEU A 392 -0.48 -15.74 24.26
CA LEU A 392 -0.66 -14.54 25.08
C LEU A 392 -1.92 -14.63 25.95
N ALA A 393 -3.04 -15.07 25.36
CA ALA A 393 -4.29 -15.24 26.09
C ALA A 393 -4.16 -16.30 27.20
N ASP A 394 -3.54 -17.44 26.90
CA ASP A 394 -3.25 -18.50 27.89
C ASP A 394 -2.34 -17.99 29.01
N ARG A 395 -1.26 -17.27 28.67
CA ARG A 395 -0.33 -16.70 29.65
C ARG A 395 -0.99 -15.72 30.61
N HIS A 396 -1.86 -14.84 30.10
CA HIS A 396 -2.38 -13.71 30.87
C HIS A 396 -3.78 -13.93 31.45
N LEU A 397 -4.61 -14.71 30.78
CA LEU A 397 -6.00 -14.98 31.17
C LEU A 397 -6.20 -16.45 31.56
N GLY A 398 -5.55 -17.38 30.85
CA GLY A 398 -5.73 -18.82 31.06
C GLY A 398 -7.21 -19.21 31.06
N ALA A 399 -7.62 -19.97 32.09
CA ALA A 399 -9.00 -20.35 32.34
C ALA A 399 -9.78 -19.40 33.27
N ASP A 400 -9.22 -18.23 33.65
CA ASP A 400 -9.89 -17.26 34.52
C ASP A 400 -11.01 -16.51 33.78
N VAL A 401 -12.24 -16.96 33.98
CA VAL A 401 -13.45 -16.37 33.37
C VAL A 401 -13.58 -14.87 33.69
N GLU A 402 -13.22 -14.43 34.90
CA GLU A 402 -13.31 -13.02 35.28
C GLU A 402 -12.30 -12.19 34.47
N ALA A 403 -11.10 -12.72 34.22
CA ALA A 403 -10.08 -12.03 33.42
C ALA A 403 -10.56 -11.83 31.97
N TRP A 404 -11.21 -12.85 31.40
CA TRP A 404 -11.83 -12.76 30.08
C TRP A 404 -12.96 -11.72 30.03
N ILE A 405 -13.82 -11.66 31.04
CA ILE A 405 -14.89 -10.64 31.14
C ILE A 405 -14.30 -9.24 31.28
N VAL A 406 -13.26 -9.07 32.10
CA VAL A 406 -12.55 -7.78 32.24
C VAL A 406 -11.95 -7.35 30.91
N ALA A 407 -11.27 -8.25 30.19
CA ALA A 407 -10.71 -7.95 28.87
C ALA A 407 -11.78 -7.48 27.88
N LEU A 408 -12.92 -8.19 27.81
CA LEU A 408 -14.07 -7.82 26.97
C LEU A 408 -14.61 -6.42 27.29
N ARG A 409 -14.69 -6.06 28.58
CA ARG A 409 -15.24 -4.78 29.03
C ARG A 409 -14.29 -3.61 28.86
N LEU A 410 -12.98 -3.84 28.98
CA LEU A 410 -11.97 -2.81 28.71
C LEU A 410 -11.85 -2.50 27.22
N PHE A 411 -12.17 -3.47 26.37
CA PHE A 411 -11.89 -3.45 24.95
C PHE A 411 -12.31 -2.18 24.18
N PRO A 412 -13.55 -1.66 24.32
CA PRO A 412 -14.00 -0.55 23.47
C PRO A 412 -13.19 0.74 23.66
N ASP A 413 -12.68 0.96 24.87
CA ASP A 413 -11.99 2.19 25.25
C ASP A 413 -10.48 1.98 25.46
N PHE A 414 -9.95 0.76 25.26
CA PHE A 414 -8.54 0.46 25.50
C PHE A 414 -7.66 0.94 24.35
N THR A 415 -6.86 1.98 24.63
CA THR A 415 -5.99 2.63 23.64
C THR A 415 -4.66 1.90 23.40
N GLY A 416 -4.31 0.95 24.26
CA GLY A 416 -3.08 0.16 24.13
C GLY A 416 -3.17 -0.98 23.11
N THR A 417 -2.17 -1.83 23.11
CA THR A 417 -2.04 -3.03 22.26
C THR A 417 -2.82 -4.23 22.82
N ILE A 418 -2.97 -5.29 22.03
CA ILE A 418 -3.60 -6.55 22.50
C ILE A 418 -2.81 -7.16 23.68
N PRO A 419 -1.47 -7.31 23.64
CA PRO A 419 -0.72 -7.79 24.80
C PRO A 419 -0.91 -6.94 26.06
N GLU A 420 -0.92 -5.62 25.93
CA GLU A 420 -1.15 -4.69 27.05
C GLU A 420 -2.55 -4.88 27.66
N LEU A 421 -3.57 -5.06 26.82
CA LEU A 421 -4.94 -5.33 27.26
C LEU A 421 -5.02 -6.63 28.06
N LEU A 422 -4.48 -7.72 27.50
CA LEU A 422 -4.53 -9.05 28.13
C LEU A 422 -3.79 -9.04 29.47
N ALA A 423 -2.60 -8.44 29.52
CA ALA A 423 -1.84 -8.28 30.75
C ALA A 423 -2.58 -7.44 31.80
N THR A 424 -3.24 -6.35 31.39
CA THR A 424 -4.04 -5.51 32.27
C THR A 424 -5.23 -6.28 32.86
N ALA A 425 -5.95 -7.02 32.02
CA ALA A 425 -7.09 -7.81 32.46
C ALA A 425 -6.70 -8.90 33.48
N GLY A 426 -5.62 -9.63 33.22
CA GLY A 426 -5.09 -10.62 34.15
C GLY A 426 -4.61 -10.04 35.48
N ALA A 427 -3.98 -8.85 35.46
CA ALA A 427 -3.55 -8.17 36.69
C ALA A 427 -4.75 -7.75 37.58
N VAL A 428 -5.81 -7.23 36.96
CA VAL A 428 -7.02 -6.78 37.68
C VAL A 428 -7.72 -7.93 38.42
N THR A 429 -7.67 -9.16 37.90
CA THR A 429 -8.29 -10.32 38.55
C THR A 429 -7.33 -11.07 39.47
N GLY A 430 -6.03 -11.12 39.15
CA GLY A 430 -4.99 -11.72 39.99
C GLY A 430 -4.88 -11.09 41.38
N ASP A 431 -5.02 -9.76 41.48
CA ASP A 431 -4.99 -9.06 42.78
C ASP A 431 -6.19 -9.38 43.69
N ARG A 432 -7.29 -9.91 43.12
CA ARG A 432 -8.47 -10.33 43.91
C ARG A 432 -8.31 -11.73 44.51
N ALA A 433 -7.38 -12.53 44.00
CA ALA A 433 -7.08 -13.87 44.49
C ALA A 433 -5.93 -13.88 45.52
N GLY A 434 -5.70 -12.76 46.22
CA GLY A 434 -4.73 -12.67 47.31
C GLY A 434 -4.84 -13.85 48.30
N PRO A 435 -3.71 -14.29 48.88
CA PRO A 435 -3.62 -15.58 49.55
C PRO A 435 -4.68 -15.69 50.64
N VAL A 436 -5.60 -16.64 50.45
CA VAL A 436 -6.45 -17.15 51.53
C VAL A 436 -5.50 -17.90 52.47
N HIS A 437 -4.96 -17.18 53.45
CA HIS A 437 -4.16 -17.74 54.53
C HIS A 437 -5.03 -18.46 55.55
#